data_AF-A0A838KDK1-F1
#
_entry.id   AF-A0A838KDK1-F1
#
_cell.length_a   1.000
_cell.length_b   1.000
_cell.length_c   1.000
_cell.angle_alpha   90.00
_cell.angle_beta   90.00
_cell.angle_gamma   90.00
#
_symmetry.space_group_name_H-M   'P 1'
#
loop_
_entity.id
_entity.type
_entity.pdbx_description
1 polymer ?
#
loop_
_entity_poly.entity_id
_entity_poly.type
_entity_poly.pdbx_seq_one_letter_code
_entity_poly.pdbx_strand_id
1 'polypeptide(L)'
;AAWFYTGGPNPYGYRGLGEVSVFVFFGLVATVGTTYVQAGEVTTASVLAGFGCGTLACAVLVANNLRDLPTDAAVGKRTLAVRLGSGRTRHLYTVLMALPYAVVGLLAVERPWALLTLATAGLAVAPVRAVRSGADGADLVPVLRSTGLTLLGYGVVLGGTLALG
;
A
#
# COMPACT_ATOMS: atom_id res chain seq x y z
N ALA A 1 -2.81 12.31 15.98
CA ALA A 1 -2.31 11.82 14.68
C ALA A 1 -2.99 12.55 13.51
N ALA A 2 -4.24 12.19 13.13
CA ALA A 2 -4.91 12.65 11.91
C ALA A 2 -4.83 14.16 11.61
N TRP A 3 -4.97 15.03 12.63
CA TRP A 3 -4.88 16.48 12.46
C TRP A 3 -3.56 16.95 11.80
N PHE A 4 -2.41 16.32 12.09
CA PHE A 4 -1.12 16.67 11.48
C PHE A 4 -0.87 16.00 10.11
N TYR A 5 -1.81 15.21 9.61
CA TYR A 5 -1.73 14.62 8.27
C TYR A 5 -2.10 15.67 7.19
N THR A 6 -3.12 16.49 7.47
CA THR A 6 -3.64 17.52 6.56
C THR A 6 -3.66 18.95 7.13
N GLY A 7 -3.59 19.12 8.45
CA GLY A 7 -3.73 20.41 9.14
C GLY A 7 -2.50 20.87 9.92
N GLY A 8 -2.51 22.15 10.30
CA GLY A 8 -1.40 22.84 10.97
C GLY A 8 -0.31 23.34 10.01
N PRO A 9 0.65 24.16 10.50
CA PRO A 9 1.63 24.86 9.66
C PRO A 9 2.75 23.97 9.10
N ASN A 10 2.72 22.65 9.30
CA ASN A 10 3.77 21.73 8.82
C ASN A 10 3.28 20.27 8.65
N PRO A 11 2.32 19.96 7.75
CA PRO A 11 1.71 18.63 7.68
C PRO A 11 2.66 17.57 7.12
N TYR A 12 2.65 16.36 7.67
CA TYR A 12 3.67 15.32 7.38
C TYR A 12 3.74 14.89 5.90
N GLY A 13 2.62 14.94 5.16
CA GLY A 13 2.59 14.63 3.73
C GLY A 13 3.54 15.51 2.89
N TYR A 14 3.69 16.78 3.25
CA TYR A 14 4.58 17.74 2.57
C TYR A 14 6.07 17.43 2.76
N ARG A 15 6.42 16.51 3.65
CA ARG A 15 7.81 16.13 3.97
C ARG A 15 8.23 14.77 3.39
N GLY A 16 7.38 14.11 2.60
CA GLY A 16 7.67 12.78 2.05
C GLY A 16 7.67 11.66 3.10
N LEU A 17 6.88 11.85 4.17
CA LEU A 17 6.66 10.88 5.25
C LEU A 17 5.22 10.35 5.25
N GLY A 18 4.44 10.65 4.20
CA GLY A 18 3.05 10.20 4.06
C GLY A 18 2.98 8.68 3.93
N GLU A 19 3.88 8.10 3.14
CA GLU A 19 4.00 6.66 2.90
C GLU A 19 4.34 5.92 4.21
N VAL A 20 5.30 6.42 5.01
CA VAL A 20 5.62 5.84 6.33
C VAL A 20 4.41 5.94 7.28
N SER A 21 3.70 7.07 7.26
CA SER A 21 2.50 7.27 8.08
C SER A 21 1.37 6.30 7.67
N VAL A 22 1.17 6.09 6.36
CA VAL A 22 0.17 5.17 5.83
C VAL A 22 0.51 3.72 6.15
N PHE A 23 1.78 3.31 5.98
CA PHE A 23 2.24 1.98 6.35
C PHE A 23 2.00 1.66 7.82
N VAL A 24 2.35 2.59 8.72
CA VAL A 24 2.17 2.41 10.17
C VAL A 24 0.69 2.42 10.54
N PHE A 25 -0.09 3.43 10.13
CA PHE A 25 -1.46 3.58 10.64
C PHE A 25 -2.50 2.73 9.91
N PHE A 26 -2.44 2.60 8.58
CA PHE A 26 -3.40 1.82 7.79
C PHE A 26 -2.93 0.38 7.47
N GLY A 27 -1.65 0.08 7.66
CA GLY A 27 -1.12 -1.28 7.68
C GLY A 27 -1.05 -1.83 9.10
N LEU A 28 0.06 -1.58 9.78
CA LEU A 28 0.39 -2.23 11.05
C LEU A 28 -0.64 -1.97 12.17
N VAL A 29 -0.92 -0.71 12.51
CA VAL A 29 -1.83 -0.38 13.62
C VAL A 29 -3.26 -0.84 13.32
N ALA A 30 -3.73 -0.70 12.07
CA ALA A 30 -5.05 -1.17 11.68
C ALA A 30 -5.19 -2.70 11.82
N THR A 31 -4.28 -3.48 11.23
CA THR A 31 -4.37 -4.95 11.27
C THR A 31 -3.98 -5.51 12.64
N VAL A 32 -2.79 -5.19 13.15
CA VAL A 32 -2.28 -5.73 14.42
C VAL A 32 -3.12 -5.26 15.61
N GLY A 33 -3.55 -4.00 15.61
CA GLY A 33 -4.44 -3.46 16.65
C GLY A 33 -5.82 -4.14 16.64
N THR A 34 -6.36 -4.46 15.46
CA THR A 34 -7.60 -5.24 15.36
C THR A 34 -7.42 -6.66 15.89
N THR A 35 -6.33 -7.35 15.53
CA THR A 35 -6.04 -8.69 16.09
C THR A 35 -5.87 -8.65 17.59
N TYR A 36 -5.11 -7.68 18.14
CA TYR A 36 -4.90 -7.57 19.58
C TYR A 36 -6.21 -7.32 20.36
N VAL A 37 -7.10 -6.48 19.83
CA VAL A 37 -8.42 -6.23 20.45
C VAL A 37 -9.36 -7.45 20.37
N GLN A 38 -9.22 -8.31 19.34
CA GLN A 38 -10.10 -9.48 19.16
C GLN A 38 -9.56 -10.77 19.81
N ALA A 39 -8.25 -10.97 19.83
CA ALA A 39 -7.59 -12.20 20.29
C ALA A 39 -6.77 -12.03 21.58
N GLY A 40 -6.51 -10.79 22.02
CA GLY A 40 -5.69 -10.49 23.20
C GLY A 40 -4.18 -10.56 22.97
N GLU A 41 -3.72 -10.94 21.78
CA GLU A 41 -2.30 -11.14 21.46
C GLU A 41 -1.88 -10.54 20.11
N VAL A 42 -0.57 -10.42 19.89
CA VAL A 42 0.05 -10.00 18.63
C VAL A 42 0.77 -11.18 18.02
N THR A 43 0.24 -11.72 16.92
CA THR A 43 0.80 -12.88 16.22
C THR A 43 1.71 -12.46 15.06
N THR A 44 2.67 -13.32 14.70
CA THR A 44 3.49 -13.15 13.48
C THR A 44 2.61 -12.95 12.25
N ALA A 45 1.49 -13.69 12.17
CA ALA A 45 0.52 -13.59 11.10
C ALA A 45 -0.14 -12.19 11.00
N SER A 46 -0.50 -11.55 12.12
CA SER A 46 -1.10 -10.21 12.09
C SER A 46 -0.10 -9.12 11.68
N VAL A 47 1.16 -9.24 12.10
CA VAL A 47 2.24 -8.32 11.71
C VAL A 47 2.54 -8.43 10.21
N LEU A 48 2.63 -9.65 9.69
CA LEU A 48 2.83 -9.91 8.25
C LEU A 48 1.63 -9.45 7.41
N ALA A 49 0.39 -9.77 7.83
CA ALA A 49 -0.81 -9.27 7.15
C ALA A 49 -0.87 -7.72 7.14
N GLY A 50 -0.52 -7.08 8.26
CA GLY A 50 -0.41 -5.62 8.37
C GLY A 50 0.67 -5.02 7.45
N PHE A 51 1.79 -5.72 7.25
CA PHE A 51 2.82 -5.33 6.29
C PHE A 51 2.30 -5.40 4.83
N GLY A 52 1.61 -6.49 4.47
CA GLY A 52 1.02 -6.68 3.14
C GLY A 52 -0.04 -5.63 2.81
N CYS A 53 -0.99 -5.41 3.71
CA CYS A 53 -1.99 -4.35 3.58
C CYS A 53 -1.35 -2.95 3.58
N GLY A 54 -0.36 -2.71 4.45
CA GLY A 54 0.35 -1.43 4.54
C GLY A 54 1.12 -1.07 3.28
N THR A 55 1.76 -2.04 2.63
CA THR A 55 2.50 -1.81 1.37
C THR A 55 1.56 -1.51 0.21
N LEU A 56 0.41 -2.18 0.10
CA LEU A 56 -0.63 -1.84 -0.89
C LEU A 56 -1.29 -0.47 -0.61
N ALA A 57 -1.53 -0.12 0.67
CA ALA A 57 -2.02 1.21 1.03
C ALA A 57 -1.01 2.31 0.65
N CYS A 58 0.29 2.04 0.81
CA CYS A 58 1.34 2.93 0.30
C CYS A 58 1.35 3.00 -1.23
N ALA A 59 1.10 1.91 -1.95
CA ALA A 59 0.99 1.93 -3.40
C ALA A 59 -0.14 2.85 -3.89
N VAL A 60 -1.30 2.89 -3.20
CA VAL A 60 -2.38 3.84 -3.49
C VAL A 60 -1.91 5.29 -3.33
N LEU A 61 -1.22 5.61 -2.22
CA LEU A 61 -0.69 6.96 -1.99
C LEU A 61 0.40 7.33 -3.01
N VAL A 62 1.31 6.40 -3.35
CA VAL A 62 2.36 6.64 -4.35
C VAL A 62 1.78 6.82 -5.75
N ALA A 63 0.71 6.12 -6.12
CA ALA A 63 0.00 6.35 -7.37
C ALA A 63 -0.67 7.75 -7.40
N ASN A 64 -1.25 8.20 -6.28
CA ASN A 64 -1.77 9.56 -6.16
C ASN A 64 -0.64 10.61 -6.28
N ASN A 65 0.46 10.42 -5.55
CA ASN A 65 1.60 11.33 -5.55
C ASN A 65 2.34 11.35 -6.89
N LEU A 66 2.25 10.28 -7.70
CA LEU A 66 2.72 10.25 -9.09
C LEU A 66 1.81 11.06 -10.02
N ARG A 67 0.48 10.93 -9.89
CA ARG A 67 -0.49 11.73 -10.66
C ARG A 67 -0.29 13.22 -10.44
N ASP A 68 -0.18 13.61 -9.18
CA ASP A 68 -0.12 15.02 -8.77
C ASP A 68 1.31 15.59 -8.85
N LEU A 69 2.31 14.81 -9.30
CA LEU A 69 3.72 15.21 -9.34
C LEU A 69 3.96 16.54 -10.09
N PRO A 70 3.37 16.82 -11.27
CA PRO A 70 3.62 18.07 -11.98
C PRO A 70 3.09 19.30 -11.25
N THR A 71 1.90 19.21 -10.65
CA THR A 71 1.26 20.30 -9.91
C THR A 71 1.89 20.50 -8.53
N ASP A 72 2.23 19.41 -7.84
CA ASP A 72 2.97 19.43 -6.58
C ASP A 72 4.35 20.08 -6.74
N ALA A 73 5.08 19.75 -7.81
CA ALA A 73 6.36 20.36 -8.12
C ALA A 73 6.21 21.86 -8.44
N ALA A 74 5.22 22.25 -9.24
CA ALA A 74 4.96 23.64 -9.61
C ALA A 74 4.64 24.55 -8.41
N VAL A 75 3.96 24.02 -7.38
CA VAL A 75 3.69 24.76 -6.12
C VAL A 75 4.70 24.46 -5.00
N GLY A 76 5.83 23.81 -5.32
CA GLY A 76 6.96 23.62 -4.41
C GLY A 76 6.76 22.60 -3.28
N LYS A 77 5.76 21.72 -3.36
CA LYS A 77 5.59 20.64 -2.36
C LYS A 77 6.78 19.67 -2.43
N ARG A 78 7.18 19.13 -1.28
CA ARG A 78 8.32 18.20 -1.16
C ARG A 78 7.85 16.79 -0.77
N THR A 79 6.80 16.30 -1.44
CA THR A 79 6.30 14.92 -1.35
C THR A 79 7.36 13.91 -1.79
N LEU A 80 7.18 12.63 -1.46
CA LEU A 80 8.18 11.60 -1.79
C LEU A 80 8.34 11.46 -3.32
N ALA A 81 7.23 11.54 -4.07
CA ALA A 81 7.24 11.48 -5.53
C ALA A 81 8.03 12.64 -6.19
N VAL A 82 7.86 13.88 -5.71
CA VAL A 82 8.64 15.04 -6.19
C VAL A 82 10.13 14.88 -5.88
N ARG A 83 10.49 14.33 -4.72
CA ARG A 83 11.91 14.08 -4.34
C ARG A 83 12.56 12.95 -5.15
N LEU A 84 11.80 11.92 -5.49
CA LEU A 84 12.29 10.76 -6.24
C LEU A 84 12.31 11.00 -7.75
N GLY A 85 11.37 11.81 -8.26
CA GLY A 85 11.08 11.96 -9.68
C GLY A 85 10.22 10.80 -10.22
N SER A 86 9.54 11.02 -11.35
CA SER A 86 8.56 10.08 -11.93
C SER A 86 9.11 8.65 -12.07
N GLY A 87 10.28 8.45 -12.69
CA GLY A 87 10.87 7.12 -12.92
C GLY A 87 11.11 6.31 -11.64
N ARG A 88 11.70 6.91 -10.60
CA ARG A 88 11.91 6.24 -9.30
C ARG A 88 10.60 6.02 -8.55
N THR A 89 9.63 6.92 -8.70
CA THR A 89 8.29 6.78 -8.11
C THR A 89 7.51 5.60 -8.74
N ARG A 90 7.59 5.43 -10.07
CA ARG A 90 7.05 4.26 -10.80
C ARG A 90 7.71 2.95 -10.35
N HIS A 91 9.01 2.97 -10.08
CA HIS A 91 9.72 1.81 -9.52
C HIS A 91 9.27 1.50 -8.08
N LEU A 92 9.22 2.50 -7.19
CA LEU A 92 8.73 2.36 -5.82
C LEU A 92 7.30 1.78 -5.79
N TYR A 93 6.40 2.31 -6.63
CA TYR A 93 5.05 1.76 -6.80
C TYR A 93 5.09 0.26 -7.18
N THR A 94 5.92 -0.10 -8.15
CA THR A 94 6.06 -1.51 -8.61
C THR A 94 6.56 -2.43 -7.50
N VAL A 95 7.50 -1.97 -6.65
CA VAL A 95 8.00 -2.73 -5.50
C VAL A 95 6.92 -2.89 -4.42
N LEU A 96 6.21 -1.81 -4.09
CA LEU A 96 5.11 -1.83 -3.11
C LEU A 96 3.95 -2.75 -3.53
N MET A 97 3.70 -2.90 -4.84
CA MET A 97 2.73 -3.87 -5.37
C MET A 97 3.22 -5.33 -5.35
N ALA A 98 4.53 -5.58 -5.25
CA ALA A 98 5.12 -6.93 -5.29
C ALA A 98 5.33 -7.52 -3.87
N LEU A 99 5.72 -6.69 -2.91
CA LEU A 99 5.99 -7.09 -1.52
C LEU A 99 4.87 -7.90 -0.82
N PRO A 100 3.56 -7.61 -1.00
CA PRO A 100 2.48 -8.37 -0.36
C PRO A 100 2.46 -9.86 -0.74
N TYR A 101 2.92 -10.19 -1.95
CA TYR A 101 2.97 -11.57 -2.45
C TYR A 101 4.20 -12.32 -1.96
N ALA A 102 5.33 -11.61 -1.74
CA ALA A 102 6.47 -12.17 -1.02
C ALA A 102 6.10 -12.49 0.45
N VAL A 103 5.31 -11.62 1.09
CA VAL A 103 4.78 -11.86 2.45
C VAL A 103 3.83 -13.06 2.50
N VAL A 104 2.99 -13.27 1.48
CA VAL A 104 2.17 -14.51 1.37
C VAL A 104 3.06 -15.75 1.27
N GLY A 105 4.19 -15.69 0.57
CA GLY A 105 5.18 -16.77 0.53
C GLY A 105 5.82 -17.09 1.89
N LEU A 106 6.01 -16.09 2.75
CA LEU A 106 6.46 -16.30 4.13
C LEU A 106 5.36 -16.89 5.02
N LEU A 107 4.13 -16.36 4.92
CA LEU A 107 2.97 -16.87 5.67
C LEU A 107 2.65 -18.33 5.32
N ALA A 108 2.86 -18.75 4.08
CA ALA A 108 2.62 -20.10 3.60
C ALA A 108 3.43 -21.19 4.32
N VAL A 109 4.54 -20.84 5.00
CA VAL A 109 5.35 -21.79 5.77
C VAL A 109 4.60 -22.32 6.99
N GLU A 110 3.82 -21.47 7.66
CA GLU A 110 3.01 -21.83 8.85
C GLU A 110 1.52 -22.00 8.53
N ARG A 111 1.03 -21.32 7.49
CA ARG A 111 -0.39 -21.23 7.11
C ARG A 111 -0.56 -21.52 5.61
N PRO A 112 -0.45 -22.77 5.13
CA PRO A 112 -0.39 -23.08 3.70
C PRO A 112 -1.55 -22.54 2.86
N TRP A 113 -2.75 -22.44 3.44
CA TRP A 113 -3.93 -21.84 2.80
C TRP A 113 -3.72 -20.38 2.36
N ALA A 114 -2.78 -19.64 2.99
CA ALA A 114 -2.44 -18.27 2.60
C ALA A 114 -2.03 -18.16 1.13
N LEU A 115 -1.51 -19.23 0.52
CA LEU A 115 -1.16 -19.30 -0.92
C LEU A 115 -2.34 -18.98 -1.84
N LEU A 116 -3.60 -19.22 -1.43
CA LEU A 116 -4.77 -18.83 -2.24
C LEU A 116 -4.86 -17.30 -2.42
N THR A 117 -4.26 -16.51 -1.52
CA THR A 117 -4.12 -15.06 -1.67
C THR A 117 -3.32 -14.66 -2.91
N LEU A 118 -2.43 -15.52 -3.42
CA LEU A 118 -1.70 -15.29 -4.67
C LEU A 118 -2.63 -15.15 -5.89
N ALA A 119 -3.86 -15.69 -5.84
CA ALA A 119 -4.86 -15.45 -6.90
C ALA A 119 -5.18 -13.95 -7.08
N THR A 120 -5.07 -13.15 -6.00
CA THR A 120 -5.28 -11.70 -6.06
C THR A 120 -4.18 -10.96 -6.82
N ALA A 121 -3.04 -11.59 -7.12
CA ALA A 121 -1.98 -11.01 -7.95
C ALA A 121 -2.47 -10.66 -9.36
N GLY A 122 -3.50 -11.34 -9.88
CA GLY A 122 -4.17 -10.98 -11.13
C GLY A 122 -4.72 -9.55 -11.13
N LEU A 123 -5.19 -9.05 -9.99
CA LEU A 123 -5.67 -7.68 -9.82
C LEU A 123 -4.53 -6.66 -9.90
N ALA A 124 -3.35 -7.01 -9.38
CA ALA A 124 -2.15 -6.16 -9.42
C ALA A 124 -1.58 -5.97 -10.83
N VAL A 125 -1.79 -6.93 -11.75
CA VAL A 125 -1.20 -6.92 -13.11
C VAL A 125 -1.58 -5.67 -13.90
N ALA A 126 -2.86 -5.30 -13.92
CA ALA A 126 -3.34 -4.16 -14.72
C ALA A 126 -2.74 -2.81 -14.27
N PRO A 127 -2.84 -2.38 -12.99
CA PRO A 127 -2.27 -1.11 -12.55
C PRO A 127 -0.73 -1.10 -12.56
N VAL A 128 -0.05 -2.24 -12.30
CA VAL A 128 1.41 -2.32 -12.46
C VAL A 128 1.83 -2.16 -13.92
N ARG A 129 1.11 -2.75 -14.88
CA ARG A 129 1.38 -2.54 -16.32
C ARG A 129 1.20 -1.08 -16.71
N ALA A 130 0.10 -0.43 -16.32
CA ALA A 130 -0.17 0.98 -16.64
C ALA A 130 0.92 1.93 -16.08
N VAL A 131 1.32 1.75 -14.82
CA VAL A 131 2.38 2.58 -14.21
C VAL A 131 3.75 2.34 -14.86
N ARG A 132 4.03 1.11 -15.33
CA ARG A 132 5.26 0.78 -16.06
C ARG A 132 5.25 1.19 -17.53
N SER A 133 4.08 1.31 -18.17
CA SER A 133 3.94 1.76 -19.56
C SER A 133 3.88 3.29 -19.72
N GLY A 134 4.05 4.04 -18.63
CA GLY A 134 4.13 5.51 -18.68
C GLY A 134 2.82 6.26 -18.47
N ALA A 135 1.75 5.63 -17.96
CA ALA A 135 0.50 6.35 -17.62
C ALA A 135 0.78 7.54 -16.69
N ASP A 136 0.29 8.73 -17.05
CA ASP A 136 0.50 10.01 -16.34
C ASP A 136 -0.83 10.77 -16.21
N GLY A 137 -0.94 11.67 -15.22
CA GLY A 137 -2.13 12.51 -15.05
C GLY A 137 -3.44 11.70 -14.96
N ALA A 138 -4.41 12.01 -15.83
CA ALA A 138 -5.73 11.37 -15.82
C ALA A 138 -5.68 9.83 -15.94
N ASP A 139 -4.70 9.28 -16.66
CA ASP A 139 -4.54 7.83 -16.87
C ASP A 139 -4.19 7.06 -15.58
N LEU A 140 -3.76 7.78 -14.54
CA LEU A 140 -3.52 7.20 -13.21
C LEU A 140 -4.80 7.12 -12.36
N VAL A 141 -5.92 7.77 -12.73
CA VAL A 141 -7.18 7.64 -11.98
C VAL A 141 -7.73 6.20 -12.00
N PRO A 142 -7.74 5.46 -13.14
CA PRO A 142 -7.99 4.02 -13.16
C PRO A 142 -6.98 3.18 -12.36
N VAL A 143 -5.72 3.62 -12.27
CA VAL A 143 -4.69 2.96 -11.47
C VAL A 143 -5.05 3.04 -10.00
N LEU A 144 -5.35 4.22 -9.44
CA LEU A 144 -5.76 4.36 -8.03
C LEU A 144 -6.92 3.42 -7.68
N ARG A 145 -7.95 3.34 -8.54
CA ARG A 145 -9.09 2.43 -8.35
C ARG A 145 -8.64 0.96 -8.32
N SER A 146 -7.85 0.53 -9.30
CA SER A 146 -7.37 -0.85 -9.40
C SER A 146 -6.42 -1.24 -8.27
N THR A 147 -5.59 -0.31 -7.79
CA THR A 147 -4.74 -0.49 -6.61
C THR A 147 -5.59 -0.67 -5.34
N GLY A 148 -6.62 0.17 -5.14
CA GLY A 148 -7.57 0.02 -4.03
C GLY A 148 -8.36 -1.29 -4.06
N LEU A 149 -8.78 -1.75 -5.24
CA LEU A 149 -9.40 -3.06 -5.44
C LEU A 149 -8.43 -4.22 -5.19
N THR A 150 -7.14 -4.05 -5.51
CA THR A 150 -6.10 -5.03 -5.17
C THR A 150 -5.91 -5.13 -3.65
N LEU A 151 -5.85 -4.00 -2.94
CA LEU A 151 -5.80 -3.95 -1.47
C LEU A 151 -7.03 -4.64 -0.84
N LEU A 152 -8.23 -4.32 -1.31
CA LEU A 152 -9.47 -4.93 -0.81
C LEU A 152 -9.49 -6.45 -1.05
N GLY A 153 -9.18 -6.90 -2.27
CA GLY A 153 -9.12 -8.32 -2.62
C GLY A 153 -8.06 -9.07 -1.81
N TYR A 154 -6.85 -8.51 -1.69
CA TYR A 154 -5.77 -9.07 -0.88
C TYR A 154 -6.18 -9.21 0.59
N GLY A 155 -6.71 -8.14 1.21
CA GLY A 155 -7.10 -8.16 2.62
C GLY A 155 -8.24 -9.15 2.92
N VAL A 156 -9.25 -9.23 2.05
CA VAL A 156 -10.38 -10.17 2.21
C VAL A 156 -9.93 -11.62 2.03
N VAL A 157 -9.14 -11.94 1.00
CA VAL A 157 -8.68 -13.32 0.76
C VAL A 157 -7.64 -13.73 1.80
N LEU A 158 -6.76 -12.83 2.24
CA LEU A 158 -5.79 -13.14 3.29
C LEU A 158 -6.47 -13.37 4.64
N GLY A 159 -7.42 -12.50 5.02
CA GLY A 159 -8.20 -12.68 6.25
C GLY A 159 -8.99 -13.99 6.25
N GLY A 160 -9.65 -14.32 5.12
CA GLY A 160 -10.36 -15.58 4.96
C GLY A 160 -9.45 -16.81 5.01
N THR A 161 -8.29 -16.78 4.34
CA THR A 161 -7.35 -17.92 4.32
C THR A 161 -6.64 -18.15 5.65
N LEU A 162 -6.31 -17.09 6.39
CA LEU A 162 -5.75 -17.21 7.74
C LEU A 162 -6.73 -17.81 8.75
N ALA A 163 -8.03 -17.78 8.47
CA ALA A 163 -9.09 -18.39 9.29
C ALA A 163 -9.38 -19.88 8.95
N LEU A 164 -8.74 -20.46 7.92
CA LEU A 164 -9.00 -21.84 7.46
C LEU A 164 -8.02 -22.91 7.98
N GLY A 165 -6.81 -22.54 8.41
CA GLY A 165 -5.76 -23.49 8.87
C GLY A 165 -4.41 -22.81 9.35
#